data_AF-A0A0J6VQ22-F1
#
_entry.id   AF-A0A0J6VQ22-F1
#
_cell.length_a   1.000
_cell.length_b   1.000
_cell.length_c   1.000
_cell.angle_alpha   90.00
_cell.angle_beta   90.00
_cell.angle_gamma   90.00
#
_symmetry.space_group_name_H-M   'P 1'
#
loop_
_entity.id
_entity.type
_entity.pdbx_description
1 polymer ?
#
loop_
_entity_poly.entity_id
_entity_poly.type
_entity_poly.pdbx_seq_one_letter_code
_entity_poly.pdbx_strand_id
1 'polypeptide(L)'
;MDGDIEGASAAAERLPLAEAAADLPVLKALLRISEAVARADYFDEVLEVIAEQALTALRASSLSISRWEQDREALRTLINVGDLAPDETRWPTDEYYPVAADPLVADLLRHGRSYTNAVDDPDCPPDCKALLEQLGKECEIAVPVMCGDSMWGEIWVTGTDGRRFDAGDAQLLQAIAAHTAVAIGRSELLSTVWGYALQDPLTGIANRRAIDQRFAETDWETESPVVLLCDLDGFKRINDRDGHPAGDRLLRDVAAVLGRLAGAIDGAVAARLGGDEFCVLLPDATLAAAQVFATDATRVLHEAVDQSVSVCWGAAATTPEVRTGGDLLAAADAALLHAKRQGPARYSAGGPIPVTPPGIEDLDRRSDDRRAADRLAGALVRALEERPDTTLPEALEVLANAVAQAVDAAAWAISECSEGREALRMVSNVSSVRKRDAGLTVLVEFGPPLYDMADYPASAAAVADGSTFLAGVDLEGSDPDEVALLVQLGYQAVLGVGVPAGERSYLLEFYSHDEHQALADIAPLAQVLAAYCVSRISGSRPSRRRP
;
A
#
# COMPACT_ATOMS: atom_id res chain seq x y z
N MET A 1 -84.36 -33.45 9.65
CA MET A 1 -83.69 -33.56 10.97
C MET A 1 -82.32 -32.94 10.73
N ASP A 2 -82.38 -31.62 10.59
CA ASP A 2 -81.25 -30.73 10.37
C ASP A 2 -80.66 -30.42 11.74
N GLY A 3 -79.40 -30.77 11.93
CA GLY A 3 -78.68 -30.61 13.19
C GLY A 3 -77.67 -29.48 13.07
N ASP A 4 -78.03 -28.37 13.71
CA ASP A 4 -77.28 -27.21 14.17
C ASP A 4 -75.75 -27.26 14.12
N ILE A 5 -75.17 -26.30 13.39
CA ILE A 5 -73.82 -25.80 13.59
C ILE A 5 -73.95 -24.58 14.54
N GLU A 6 -73.89 -24.81 15.85
CA GLU A 6 -73.73 -23.75 16.84
C GLU A 6 -72.23 -23.58 17.18
N GLY A 7 -71.80 -22.33 17.08
CA GLY A 7 -70.41 -21.92 17.09
C GLY A 7 -69.75 -21.99 18.46
N ALA A 8 -68.61 -22.67 18.52
CA ALA A 8 -67.59 -22.43 19.53
C ALA A 8 -66.77 -21.20 19.14
N SER A 9 -67.30 -20.01 19.47
CA SER A 9 -66.50 -18.77 19.50
C SER A 9 -65.54 -18.86 20.67
N ALA A 10 -64.33 -19.35 20.41
CA ALA A 10 -63.22 -19.23 21.33
C ALA A 10 -62.96 -17.73 21.55
N ALA A 11 -63.21 -17.27 22.77
CA ALA A 11 -62.86 -15.92 23.20
C ALA A 11 -61.34 -15.75 23.04
N ALA A 12 -60.94 -15.11 21.93
CA ALA A 12 -59.61 -14.56 21.79
C ALA A 12 -59.45 -13.47 22.85
N GLU A 13 -58.73 -13.79 23.92
CA GLU A 13 -58.17 -12.80 24.84
C GLU A 13 -57.43 -11.77 24.00
N ARG A 14 -58.06 -10.60 23.82
CA ARG A 14 -57.41 -9.43 23.23
C ARG A 14 -56.41 -8.94 24.27
N LEU A 15 -55.14 -9.30 24.08
CA LEU A 15 -54.02 -8.61 24.73
C LEU A 15 -54.16 -7.09 24.48
N PRO A 16 -53.99 -6.23 25.49
CA PRO A 16 -54.21 -4.80 25.33
C PRO A 16 -53.20 -4.23 24.33
N LEU A 17 -53.70 -3.60 23.26
CA LEU A 17 -52.90 -2.84 22.27
C LEU A 17 -51.98 -1.75 22.90
N ALA A 18 -52.17 -1.42 24.17
CA ALA A 18 -51.36 -0.47 24.92
C ALA A 18 -49.96 -1.02 25.30
N GLU A 19 -49.82 -2.32 25.58
CA GLU A 19 -48.52 -2.93 25.89
C GLU A 19 -47.65 -3.05 24.61
N ALA A 20 -48.26 -3.43 23.49
CA ALA A 20 -47.57 -3.51 22.19
C ALA A 20 -47.04 -2.15 21.66
N ALA A 21 -47.61 -1.03 22.11
CA ALA A 21 -47.14 0.31 21.76
C ALA A 21 -45.91 0.75 22.57
N ALA A 22 -45.74 0.22 23.79
CA ALA A 22 -44.58 0.45 24.65
C ALA A 22 -43.34 -0.32 24.16
N ASP A 23 -43.55 -1.49 23.53
CA ASP A 23 -42.48 -2.32 22.96
C ASP A 23 -42.00 -1.86 21.57
N LEU A 24 -42.77 -1.00 20.89
CA LEU A 24 -42.47 -0.58 19.51
C LEU A 24 -41.16 0.24 19.38
N PRO A 25 -40.80 1.17 20.29
CA PRO A 25 -39.51 1.85 20.27
C PRO A 25 -38.34 0.90 20.50
N VAL A 26 -38.50 -0.06 21.42
CA VAL A 26 -37.50 -1.10 21.72
C VAL A 26 -37.28 -2.00 20.50
N LEU A 27 -38.35 -2.49 19.89
CA LEU A 27 -38.27 -3.31 18.68
C LEU A 27 -37.66 -2.55 17.50
N LYS A 28 -37.98 -1.26 17.34
CA LYS A 28 -37.38 -0.40 16.31
C LYS A 28 -35.88 -0.19 16.56
N ALA A 29 -35.47 0.01 17.81
CA ALA A 29 -34.06 0.13 18.18
C ALA A 29 -33.30 -1.16 17.85
N LEU A 30 -33.82 -2.33 18.26
CA LEU A 30 -33.21 -3.63 17.96
C LEU A 30 -33.14 -3.92 16.46
N LEU A 31 -34.18 -3.58 15.68
CA LEU A 31 -34.17 -3.74 14.22
C LEU A 31 -33.13 -2.84 13.55
N ARG A 32 -33.03 -1.57 13.98
CA ARG A 32 -32.02 -0.63 13.45
C ARG A 32 -30.60 -1.06 13.81
N ILE A 33 -30.38 -1.54 15.03
CA ILE A 33 -29.12 -2.14 15.44
C ILE A 33 -28.81 -3.35 14.54
N SER A 34 -29.75 -4.29 14.39
CA SER A 34 -29.54 -5.47 13.55
C SER A 34 -29.27 -5.10 12.08
N GLU A 35 -29.90 -4.06 11.55
CA GLU A 35 -29.67 -3.58 10.18
C GLU A 35 -28.29 -2.92 10.03
N ALA A 36 -27.86 -2.11 11.01
CA ALA A 36 -26.54 -1.51 11.06
C ALA A 36 -25.44 -2.57 11.18
N VAL A 37 -25.60 -3.54 12.07
CA VAL A 37 -24.68 -4.70 12.21
C VAL A 37 -24.59 -5.49 10.91
N ALA A 38 -25.67 -5.57 10.12
CA ALA A 38 -25.67 -6.29 8.85
C ALA A 38 -24.97 -5.50 7.72
N ARG A 39 -25.15 -4.17 7.66
CA ARG A 39 -24.72 -3.34 6.54
C ARG A 39 -23.38 -2.63 6.71
N ALA A 40 -22.92 -2.44 7.93
CA ALA A 40 -21.76 -1.59 8.15
C ALA A 40 -20.46 -2.22 7.63
N ASP A 41 -19.66 -1.37 7.00
CA ASP A 41 -18.31 -1.68 6.52
C ASP A 41 -17.24 -1.32 7.58
N TYR A 42 -17.58 -0.48 8.56
CA TYR A 42 -16.67 0.01 9.61
C TYR A 42 -17.23 -0.19 11.03
N PHE A 43 -16.35 -0.50 11.98
CA PHE A 43 -16.70 -0.83 13.37
C PHE A 43 -17.27 0.36 14.15
N ASP A 44 -16.69 1.54 13.97
CA ASP A 44 -17.06 2.76 14.71
C ASP A 44 -18.49 3.21 14.36
N GLU A 45 -18.89 3.09 13.08
CA GLU A 45 -20.25 3.38 12.63
C GLU A 45 -21.29 2.47 13.31
N VAL A 46 -20.95 1.20 13.54
CA VAL A 46 -21.83 0.26 14.22
C VAL A 46 -21.96 0.60 15.70
N LEU A 47 -20.85 0.91 16.37
CA LEU A 47 -20.84 1.31 17.77
C LEU A 47 -21.69 2.56 17.99
N GLU A 48 -21.60 3.55 17.10
CA GLU A 48 -22.39 4.77 17.17
C GLU A 48 -23.89 4.50 17.05
N VAL A 49 -24.30 3.70 16.05
CA VAL A 49 -25.73 3.36 15.90
C VAL A 49 -26.24 2.58 17.12
N ILE A 50 -25.47 1.62 17.63
CA ILE A 50 -25.82 0.87 18.84
C ILE A 50 -26.00 1.81 20.02
N ALA A 51 -25.02 2.67 20.26
CA ALA A 51 -25.02 3.61 21.38
C ALA A 51 -26.24 4.54 21.32
N GLU A 52 -26.50 5.17 20.17
CA GLU A 52 -27.63 6.09 20.02
C GLU A 52 -29.00 5.41 20.10
N GLN A 53 -29.15 4.21 19.52
CA GLN A 53 -30.40 3.48 19.59
C GLN A 53 -30.66 2.97 21.01
N ALA A 54 -29.63 2.54 21.73
CA ALA A 54 -29.73 2.09 23.11
C ALA A 54 -30.10 3.25 24.06
N LEU A 55 -29.44 4.40 23.91
CA LEU A 55 -29.77 5.62 24.65
C LEU A 55 -31.25 6.00 24.47
N THR A 56 -31.73 5.97 23.22
CA THR A 56 -33.11 6.29 22.87
C THR A 56 -34.09 5.27 23.45
N ALA A 57 -33.77 3.97 23.38
CA ALA A 57 -34.64 2.90 23.87
C ALA A 57 -34.80 2.93 25.40
N LEU A 58 -33.71 3.19 26.12
CA LEU A 58 -33.68 3.25 27.59
C LEU A 58 -34.18 4.57 28.16
N ARG A 59 -34.35 5.59 27.30
CA ARG A 59 -34.66 6.98 27.70
C ARG A 59 -33.64 7.47 28.74
N ALA A 60 -32.38 7.23 28.45
CA ALA A 60 -31.26 7.58 29.29
C ALA A 60 -30.65 8.93 28.86
N SER A 61 -29.81 9.49 29.73
CA SER A 61 -29.19 10.80 29.50
C SER A 61 -27.86 10.67 28.80
N SER A 62 -27.00 9.72 29.19
CA SER A 62 -25.81 9.35 28.40
C SER A 62 -25.54 7.85 28.44
N LEU A 63 -24.72 7.39 27.49
CA LEU A 63 -24.30 6.00 27.34
C LEU A 63 -22.86 5.94 26.86
N SER A 64 -22.11 5.02 27.45
CA SER A 64 -20.72 4.72 27.11
C SER A 64 -20.57 3.24 26.76
N ILE A 65 -19.77 2.93 25.74
CA ILE A 65 -19.35 1.56 25.43
C ILE A 65 -17.84 1.48 25.66
N SER A 66 -17.42 0.55 26.51
CA SER A 66 -16.03 0.46 26.97
C SER A 66 -15.49 -0.95 26.75
N ARG A 67 -14.23 -1.03 26.29
CA ARG A 67 -13.50 -2.29 26.09
C ARG A 67 -12.64 -2.58 27.32
N TRP A 68 -12.65 -3.83 27.77
CA TRP A 68 -11.74 -4.27 28.82
C TRP A 68 -10.36 -4.59 28.24
N GLU A 69 -9.34 -3.82 28.62
CA GLU A 69 -7.94 -4.09 28.29
C GLU A 69 -7.28 -4.86 29.44
N GLN A 70 -7.32 -6.19 29.35
CA GLN A 70 -6.88 -7.08 30.43
C GLN A 70 -5.41 -6.87 30.83
N ASP A 71 -4.53 -6.57 29.87
CA ASP A 71 -3.10 -6.30 30.12
C ASP A 71 -2.87 -5.03 30.96
N ARG A 72 -3.79 -4.06 30.89
CA ARG A 72 -3.73 -2.80 31.63
C ARG A 72 -4.59 -2.80 32.90
N GLU A 73 -5.37 -3.88 33.10
CA GLU A 73 -6.43 -3.95 34.11
C GLU A 73 -7.34 -2.70 34.11
N ALA A 74 -7.71 -2.22 32.92
CA ALA A 74 -8.48 -1.00 32.74
C ALA A 74 -9.61 -1.17 31.71
N LEU A 75 -10.70 -0.42 31.90
CA LEU A 75 -11.70 -0.18 30.87
C LEU A 75 -11.28 1.02 30.04
N ARG A 76 -11.21 0.84 28.73
CA ARG A 76 -11.01 1.93 27.78
C ARG A 76 -12.36 2.30 27.16
N THR A 77 -12.80 3.52 27.33
CA THR A 77 -14.00 4.02 26.66
C THR A 77 -13.76 4.12 25.16
N LEU A 78 -14.67 3.57 24.35
CA LEU A 78 -14.60 3.66 22.90
C LEU A 78 -15.51 4.76 22.36
N ILE A 79 -16.72 4.90 22.90
CA ILE A 79 -17.69 5.92 22.50
C ILE A 79 -18.52 6.38 23.68
N ASN A 80 -18.81 7.67 23.73
CA ASN A 80 -19.78 8.31 24.63
C ASN A 80 -20.87 9.01 23.82
N VAL A 81 -22.15 8.81 24.13
CA VAL A 81 -23.27 9.49 23.46
C VAL A 81 -24.27 10.07 24.47
N GLY A 82 -25.01 11.09 24.05
CA GLY A 82 -26.03 11.76 24.86
C GLY A 82 -25.55 13.08 25.48
N ASP A 83 -26.06 13.40 26.66
CA ASP A 83 -25.75 14.61 27.40
C ASP A 83 -24.40 14.46 28.12
N LEU A 84 -23.32 14.73 27.39
CA LEU A 84 -21.95 14.56 27.89
C LEU A 84 -21.53 15.73 28.81
N ALA A 85 -20.78 15.42 29.86
CA ALA A 85 -20.11 16.40 30.72
C ALA A 85 -19.01 17.16 29.94
N PRO A 86 -18.56 18.35 30.41
CA PRO A 86 -17.59 19.18 29.68
C PRO A 86 -16.23 18.52 29.41
N ASP A 87 -15.87 17.53 30.23
CA ASP A 87 -14.65 16.71 30.15
C ASP A 87 -14.85 15.41 29.36
N GLU A 88 -16.09 15.03 29.05
CA GLU A 88 -16.40 13.87 28.23
C GLU A 88 -16.32 14.23 26.73
N THR A 89 -15.67 13.36 25.96
CA THR A 89 -15.63 13.47 24.50
C THR A 89 -16.35 12.30 23.86
N ARG A 90 -16.96 12.51 22.68
CA ARG A 90 -17.74 11.48 21.99
C ARG A 90 -16.90 10.27 21.58
N TRP A 91 -15.69 10.52 21.09
CA TRP A 91 -14.72 9.51 20.65
C TRP A 91 -13.38 9.72 21.39
N PRO A 92 -13.29 9.28 22.66
CA PRO A 92 -12.11 9.52 23.47
C PRO A 92 -10.91 8.69 22.98
N THR A 93 -9.73 9.31 22.94
CA THR A 93 -8.48 8.63 22.55
C THR A 93 -7.70 8.12 23.77
N ASP A 94 -7.91 8.72 24.94
CA ASP A 94 -7.13 8.49 26.16
C ASP A 94 -7.97 8.39 27.46
N GLU A 95 -9.22 7.93 27.38
CA GLU A 95 -10.10 7.74 28.54
C GLU A 95 -10.04 6.30 29.07
N TYR A 96 -9.50 6.12 30.28
CA TYR A 96 -9.31 4.82 30.93
C TYR A 96 -9.74 4.82 32.40
N TYR A 97 -10.45 3.76 32.80
CA TYR A 97 -10.89 3.54 34.17
C TYR A 97 -10.23 2.28 34.75
N PRO A 98 -9.47 2.36 35.85
CA PRO A 98 -8.85 1.19 36.47
C PRO A 98 -9.90 0.23 37.05
N VAL A 99 -9.88 -1.04 36.64
CA VAL A 99 -10.85 -2.05 37.11
C VAL A 99 -10.67 -2.36 38.60
N ALA A 100 -9.43 -2.31 39.10
CA ALA A 100 -9.14 -2.56 40.51
C ALA A 100 -9.66 -1.46 41.46
N ALA A 101 -9.98 -0.28 40.94
CA ALA A 101 -10.44 0.85 41.74
C ALA A 101 -11.93 0.72 42.14
N ASP A 102 -12.73 -0.02 41.36
CA ASP A 102 -14.17 -0.17 41.61
C ASP A 102 -14.56 -1.67 41.73
N PRO A 103 -14.98 -2.12 42.94
CA PRO A 103 -15.41 -3.50 43.14
C PRO A 103 -16.61 -3.95 42.29
N LEU A 104 -17.53 -3.04 41.93
CA LEU A 104 -18.69 -3.36 41.09
C LEU A 104 -18.27 -3.59 39.65
N VAL A 105 -17.42 -2.72 39.10
CA VAL A 105 -16.83 -2.91 37.77
C VAL A 105 -16.01 -4.19 37.73
N ALA A 106 -15.23 -4.48 38.77
CA ALA A 106 -14.49 -5.73 38.87
C ALA A 106 -15.40 -6.96 38.90
N ASP A 107 -16.52 -6.92 39.64
CA ASP A 107 -17.49 -8.02 39.68
C ASP A 107 -18.22 -8.20 38.33
N LEU A 108 -18.54 -7.09 37.66
CA LEU A 108 -19.12 -7.08 36.32
C LEU A 108 -18.18 -7.75 35.32
N LEU A 109 -16.91 -7.34 35.25
CA LEU A 109 -15.96 -7.85 34.25
C LEU A 109 -15.47 -9.27 34.55
N ARG A 110 -15.34 -9.65 35.84
CA ARG A 110 -14.84 -10.98 36.22
C ARG A 110 -15.93 -12.04 36.27
N HIS A 111 -17.17 -11.64 36.58
CA HIS A 111 -18.27 -12.58 36.83
C HIS A 111 -19.53 -12.32 35.99
N GLY A 112 -19.54 -11.29 35.13
CA GLY A 112 -20.66 -10.98 34.24
C GLY A 112 -21.90 -10.47 34.97
N ARG A 113 -21.74 -9.84 36.13
CA ARG A 113 -22.87 -9.36 36.94
C ARG A 113 -23.16 -7.89 36.67
N SER A 114 -24.32 -7.63 36.09
CA SER A 114 -24.86 -6.27 35.93
C SER A 114 -25.15 -5.62 37.27
N TYR A 115 -25.05 -4.29 37.33
CA TYR A 115 -25.38 -3.50 38.51
C TYR A 115 -26.15 -2.23 38.14
N THR A 116 -26.83 -1.66 39.13
CA THR A 116 -27.54 -0.38 39.04
C THR A 116 -27.29 0.41 40.31
N ASN A 117 -27.07 1.72 40.21
CA ASN A 117 -26.91 2.59 41.37
C ASN A 117 -27.67 3.91 41.17
N ALA A 118 -27.98 4.59 42.26
CA ALA A 118 -28.56 5.93 42.25
C ALA A 118 -28.00 6.78 43.39
N VAL A 119 -27.80 8.07 43.17
CA VAL A 119 -27.15 8.97 44.15
C VAL A 119 -27.97 9.14 45.45
N ASP A 120 -29.28 8.90 45.40
CA ASP A 120 -30.18 8.95 46.55
C ASP A 120 -30.41 7.59 47.22
N ASP A 121 -29.87 6.51 46.65
CA ASP A 121 -29.90 5.18 47.26
C ASP A 121 -28.93 5.14 48.46
N PRO A 122 -29.40 4.80 49.68
CA PRO A 122 -28.54 4.65 50.85
C PRO A 122 -27.40 3.64 50.68
N ASP A 123 -27.58 2.64 49.80
CA ASP A 123 -26.63 1.56 49.58
C ASP A 123 -25.68 1.81 48.39
N CYS A 124 -25.80 2.98 47.73
CA CYS A 124 -24.93 3.37 46.62
C CYS A 124 -23.46 3.51 47.09
N PRO A 125 -22.49 2.86 46.43
CA PRO A 125 -21.08 2.96 46.82
C PRO A 125 -20.58 4.41 46.78
N PRO A 126 -19.75 4.85 47.75
CA PRO A 126 -19.29 6.24 47.83
C PRO A 126 -18.56 6.74 46.58
N ASP A 127 -17.71 5.90 45.98
CA ASP A 127 -16.92 6.26 44.79
C ASP A 127 -17.81 6.39 43.55
N CYS A 128 -18.77 5.47 43.36
CA CYS A 128 -19.81 5.55 42.34
C CYS A 128 -20.64 6.84 42.49
N LYS A 129 -21.11 7.13 43.71
CA LYS A 129 -21.88 8.34 43.99
C LYS A 129 -21.09 9.61 43.65
N ALA A 130 -19.81 9.67 44.05
CA ALA A 130 -18.95 10.80 43.75
C ALA A 130 -18.74 10.99 42.23
N LEU A 131 -18.57 9.90 41.48
CA LEU A 131 -18.46 9.94 40.02
C LEU A 131 -19.75 10.44 39.36
N LEU A 132 -20.91 9.91 39.76
CA LEU A 132 -22.21 10.37 39.24
C LEU A 132 -22.43 11.86 39.54
N GLU A 133 -22.14 12.32 40.75
CA GLU A 133 -22.24 13.73 41.12
C GLU A 133 -21.27 14.62 40.33
N GLN A 134 -20.04 14.16 40.09
CA GLN A 134 -19.05 14.87 39.26
C GLN A 134 -19.55 15.05 37.81
N LEU A 135 -20.14 14.00 37.25
CA LEU A 135 -20.66 13.98 35.87
C LEU A 135 -22.06 14.63 35.74
N GLY A 136 -22.65 15.08 36.85
CA GLY A 136 -24.00 15.66 36.86
C GLY A 136 -25.11 14.63 36.57
N LYS A 137 -24.90 13.37 36.96
CA LYS A 137 -25.83 12.24 36.77
C LYS A 137 -26.45 11.81 38.10
N GLU A 138 -27.61 11.17 38.03
CA GLU A 138 -28.37 10.75 39.22
C GLU A 138 -28.46 9.24 39.42
N CYS A 139 -28.34 8.48 38.33
CA CYS A 139 -28.37 7.02 38.39
C CYS A 139 -27.60 6.39 37.23
N GLU A 140 -27.31 5.11 37.37
CA GLU A 140 -26.60 4.31 36.38
C GLU A 140 -27.10 2.88 36.29
N ILE A 141 -26.81 2.27 35.15
CA ILE A 141 -26.86 0.83 34.93
C ILE A 141 -25.67 0.41 34.07
N ALA A 142 -25.01 -0.68 34.45
CA ALA A 142 -23.94 -1.29 33.68
C ALA A 142 -24.24 -2.75 33.38
N VAL A 143 -23.98 -3.17 32.14
CA VAL A 143 -24.09 -4.58 31.73
C VAL A 143 -22.82 -5.05 31.02
N PRO A 144 -22.45 -6.33 31.18
CA PRO A 144 -21.31 -6.88 30.46
C PRO A 144 -21.62 -7.09 28.98
N VAL A 145 -20.58 -6.98 28.17
CA VAL A 145 -20.57 -7.38 26.76
C VAL A 145 -19.72 -8.63 26.63
N MET A 146 -20.35 -9.75 26.24
CA MET A 146 -19.69 -11.06 26.09
C MET A 146 -19.52 -11.40 24.62
N CYS A 147 -18.29 -11.57 24.14
CA CYS A 147 -18.01 -12.08 22.78
C CYS A 147 -17.73 -13.59 22.87
N GLY A 148 -18.73 -14.42 22.55
CA GLY A 148 -18.65 -15.87 22.83
C GLY A 148 -18.56 -16.13 24.33
N ASP A 149 -17.54 -16.88 24.75
CA ASP A 149 -17.27 -17.18 26.17
C ASP A 149 -16.33 -16.14 26.84
N SER A 150 -15.88 -15.13 26.09
CA SER A 150 -14.91 -14.13 26.56
C SER A 150 -15.61 -12.82 26.96
N MET A 151 -15.24 -12.29 28.13
CA MET A 151 -15.62 -10.93 28.52
C MET A 151 -14.91 -9.92 27.62
N TRP A 152 -15.66 -9.09 26.91
CA TRP A 152 -15.11 -8.07 26.03
C TRP A 152 -15.04 -6.69 26.68
N GLY A 153 -16.04 -6.35 27.50
CA GLY A 153 -16.16 -5.03 28.09
C GLY A 153 -17.55 -4.78 28.66
N GLU A 154 -18.00 -3.53 28.62
CA GLU A 154 -19.29 -3.14 29.19
C GLU A 154 -20.03 -2.09 28.36
N ILE A 155 -21.34 -2.00 28.59
CA ILE A 155 -22.15 -0.84 28.25
C ILE A 155 -22.62 -0.22 29.54
N TRP A 156 -22.26 1.04 29.75
CA TRP A 156 -22.60 1.84 30.91
C TRP A 156 -23.56 2.95 30.50
N VAL A 157 -24.64 3.13 31.25
CA VAL A 157 -25.73 4.05 30.91
C VAL A 157 -26.08 4.86 32.14
N THR A 158 -26.25 6.18 31.97
CA THR A 158 -26.59 7.09 33.05
C THR A 158 -27.92 7.80 32.80
N GLY A 159 -28.58 8.21 33.88
CA GLY A 159 -29.84 8.95 33.84
C GLY A 159 -29.82 10.19 34.73
N THR A 160 -30.60 11.20 34.32
CA THR A 160 -30.90 12.44 35.04
C THR A 160 -32.41 12.58 35.27
N ASP A 161 -32.83 13.68 35.88
CA ASP A 161 -34.23 14.11 35.98
C ASP A 161 -35.16 13.08 36.67
N GLY A 162 -34.66 12.41 37.71
CA GLY A 162 -35.42 11.46 38.51
C GLY A 162 -35.58 10.07 37.88
N ARG A 163 -34.86 9.76 36.79
CA ARG A 163 -34.81 8.40 36.21
C ARG A 163 -34.22 7.41 37.21
N ARG A 164 -34.75 6.18 37.25
CA ARG A 164 -34.19 5.03 37.98
C ARG A 164 -34.25 3.80 37.10
N PHE A 165 -33.13 3.12 36.91
CA PHE A 165 -33.08 1.89 36.12
C PHE A 165 -33.56 0.69 36.93
N ASP A 166 -34.27 -0.22 36.29
CA ASP A 166 -34.80 -1.44 36.91
C ASP A 166 -34.35 -2.72 36.22
N ALA A 167 -34.89 -3.86 36.64
CA ALA A 167 -34.57 -5.17 36.06
C ALA A 167 -35.02 -5.30 34.59
N GLY A 168 -36.07 -4.59 34.18
CA GLY A 168 -36.51 -4.56 32.78
C GLY A 168 -35.53 -3.78 31.90
N ASP A 169 -35.02 -2.65 32.40
CA ASP A 169 -33.95 -1.89 31.75
C ASP A 169 -32.68 -2.73 31.60
N ALA A 170 -32.32 -3.50 32.65
CA ALA A 170 -31.19 -4.42 32.60
C ALA A 170 -31.36 -5.50 31.53
N GLN A 171 -32.55 -6.10 31.41
CA GLN A 171 -32.83 -7.11 30.38
C GLN A 171 -32.76 -6.53 28.97
N LEU A 172 -33.31 -5.33 28.76
CA LEU A 172 -33.24 -4.62 27.49
C LEU A 172 -31.79 -4.30 27.13
N LEU A 173 -31.02 -3.73 28.07
CA LEU A 173 -29.64 -3.37 27.84
C LEU A 173 -28.75 -4.60 27.63
N GLN A 174 -29.03 -5.72 28.29
CA GLN A 174 -28.38 -7.02 28.01
C GLN A 174 -28.70 -7.55 26.62
N ALA A 175 -29.95 -7.42 26.15
CA ALA A 175 -30.32 -7.81 24.79
C ALA A 175 -29.58 -6.95 23.75
N ILE A 176 -29.47 -5.63 24.00
CA ILE A 176 -28.66 -4.73 23.19
C ILE A 176 -27.19 -5.12 23.24
N ALA A 177 -26.63 -5.41 24.42
CA ALA A 177 -25.25 -5.87 24.59
C ALA A 177 -24.96 -7.16 23.82
N ALA A 178 -25.94 -8.08 23.72
CA ALA A 178 -25.81 -9.27 22.89
C ALA A 178 -25.74 -8.93 21.39
N HIS A 179 -26.48 -7.93 20.92
CA HIS A 179 -26.33 -7.43 19.54
C HIS A 179 -24.99 -6.72 19.33
N THR A 180 -24.50 -5.97 20.31
CA THR A 180 -23.15 -5.39 20.33
C THR A 180 -22.10 -6.47 20.25
N ALA A 181 -22.26 -7.57 20.98
CA ALA A 181 -21.37 -8.72 20.92
C ALA A 181 -21.35 -9.39 19.55
N VAL A 182 -22.47 -9.42 18.81
CA VAL A 182 -22.49 -9.92 17.41
C VAL A 182 -21.74 -8.97 16.48
N ALA A 183 -21.90 -7.66 16.66
CA ALA A 183 -21.15 -6.65 15.91
C ALA A 183 -19.65 -6.74 16.16
N ILE A 184 -19.27 -6.87 17.44
CA ILE A 184 -17.90 -7.06 17.91
C ILE A 184 -17.38 -8.38 17.40
N GLY A 185 -18.10 -9.50 17.53
CA GLY A 185 -17.67 -10.80 17.02
C GLY A 185 -17.48 -10.80 15.51
N ARG A 186 -18.32 -10.08 14.76
CA ARG A 186 -18.11 -9.82 13.33
C ARG A 186 -16.89 -8.94 13.09
N SER A 187 -16.70 -7.89 13.86
CA SER A 187 -15.55 -6.97 13.75
C SER A 187 -14.24 -7.56 14.26
N GLU A 188 -14.26 -8.53 15.17
CA GLU A 188 -13.11 -9.27 15.70
C GLU A 188 -12.84 -10.47 14.80
N LEU A 189 -13.86 -11.12 14.22
CA LEU A 189 -13.66 -12.06 13.13
C LEU A 189 -13.10 -11.33 11.90
N LEU A 190 -13.64 -10.16 11.56
CA LEU A 190 -13.07 -9.29 10.53
C LEU A 190 -11.69 -8.84 10.99
N SER A 191 -11.45 -8.24 12.14
CA SER A 191 -10.12 -7.84 12.62
C SER A 191 -9.16 -9.01 12.87
N THR A 192 -9.62 -10.26 12.98
CA THR A 192 -8.76 -11.45 13.01
C THR A 192 -8.48 -11.88 11.58
N VAL A 193 -9.48 -11.92 10.70
CA VAL A 193 -9.32 -12.16 9.26
C VAL A 193 -8.51 -11.06 8.59
N TRP A 194 -8.65 -9.81 9.03
CA TRP A 194 -8.09 -8.56 8.54
C TRP A 194 -6.86 -8.14 9.33
N GLY A 195 -6.74 -8.49 10.61
CA GLY A 195 -5.47 -8.41 11.35
C GLY A 195 -4.48 -9.44 10.82
N TYR A 196 -4.93 -10.64 10.47
CA TYR A 196 -4.15 -11.55 9.61
C TYR A 196 -4.08 -11.09 8.15
N ALA A 197 -5.06 -10.34 7.62
CA ALA A 197 -4.97 -9.84 6.24
C ALA A 197 -4.09 -8.61 6.09
N LEU A 198 -3.88 -7.80 7.14
CA LEU A 198 -3.20 -6.50 7.09
C LEU A 198 -1.96 -6.42 8.00
N GLN A 199 -1.73 -7.38 8.89
CA GLN A 199 -0.47 -7.52 9.63
C GLN A 199 0.30 -8.76 9.18
N ASP A 200 1.62 -8.70 9.27
CA ASP A 200 2.48 -9.85 9.01
C ASP A 200 2.54 -10.73 10.26
N PRO A 201 2.17 -12.03 10.18
CA PRO A 201 2.03 -12.90 11.35
C PRO A 201 3.36 -13.20 12.05
N LEU A 202 4.50 -13.01 11.38
CA LEU A 202 5.81 -13.25 11.99
C LEU A 202 6.30 -12.03 12.77
N THR A 203 6.07 -10.83 12.23
CA THR A 203 6.70 -9.59 12.69
C THR A 203 5.77 -8.63 13.42
N GLY A 204 4.44 -8.78 13.27
CA GLY A 204 3.43 -7.97 13.96
C GLY A 204 3.26 -6.54 13.42
N ILE A 205 4.09 -6.10 12.47
CA ILE A 205 3.87 -4.85 11.73
C ILE A 205 2.88 -5.08 10.58
N ALA A 206 2.54 -4.03 9.84
CA ALA A 206 1.62 -4.14 8.71
C ALA A 206 2.17 -5.09 7.62
N ASN A 207 1.31 -5.61 6.74
CA ASN A 207 1.73 -6.41 5.59
C ASN A 207 1.44 -5.69 4.26
N ARG A 208 1.78 -6.32 3.13
CA ARG A 208 1.57 -5.74 1.80
C ARG A 208 0.15 -5.21 1.57
N ARG A 209 -0.87 -5.94 2.00
CA ARG A 209 -2.28 -5.55 1.80
C ARG A 209 -2.64 -4.26 2.55
N ALA A 210 -2.02 -3.99 3.69
CA ALA A 210 -2.20 -2.73 4.41
C ALA A 210 -1.64 -1.54 3.64
N ILE A 211 -0.50 -1.71 2.97
CA ILE A 211 0.07 -0.69 2.09
C ILE A 211 -0.85 -0.44 0.89
N ASP A 212 -1.33 -1.52 0.25
CA ASP A 212 -2.26 -1.43 -0.88
C ASP A 212 -3.56 -0.69 -0.49
N GLN A 213 -4.06 -0.95 0.73
CA GLN A 213 -5.22 -0.25 1.26
C GLN A 213 -4.95 1.23 1.51
N ARG A 214 -3.80 1.59 2.10
CA ARG A 214 -3.44 3.01 2.32
C ARG A 214 -3.35 3.76 0.99
N PHE A 215 -2.81 3.14 -0.06
CA PHE A 215 -2.80 3.76 -1.40
C PHE A 215 -4.19 3.95 -2.02
N ALA A 216 -5.14 3.08 -1.69
CA ALA A 216 -6.52 3.23 -2.13
C ALA A 216 -7.26 4.35 -1.38
N GLU A 217 -6.82 4.66 -0.15
CA GLU A 217 -7.35 5.75 0.68
C GLU A 217 -6.68 7.10 0.39
N THR A 218 -5.46 7.12 -0.15
CA THR A 218 -4.70 8.34 -0.49
C THR A 218 -5.41 9.17 -1.55
N ASP A 219 -5.63 10.45 -1.25
CA ASP A 219 -6.01 11.45 -2.26
C ASP A 219 -4.79 11.96 -3.02
N TRP A 220 -4.50 11.37 -4.17
CA TRP A 220 -3.35 11.70 -5.03
C TRP A 220 -3.37 13.10 -5.65
N GLU A 221 -4.43 13.89 -5.44
CA GLU A 221 -4.43 15.32 -5.81
C GLU A 221 -3.91 16.23 -4.69
N THR A 222 -4.11 15.84 -3.42
CA THR A 222 -3.83 16.69 -2.26
C THR A 222 -2.70 16.16 -1.39
N GLU A 223 -2.51 14.85 -1.34
CA GLU A 223 -1.45 14.18 -0.60
C GLU A 223 -0.21 13.95 -1.49
N SER A 224 0.96 13.87 -0.85
CA SER A 224 2.22 13.57 -1.54
C SER A 224 3.05 12.56 -0.74
N PRO A 225 2.61 11.29 -0.68
CA PRO A 225 3.33 10.25 0.04
C PRO A 225 4.72 9.98 -0.56
N VAL A 226 5.60 9.49 0.30
CA VAL A 226 6.91 8.93 -0.07
C VAL A 226 6.99 7.50 0.42
N VAL A 227 7.40 6.60 -0.46
CA VAL A 227 7.59 5.17 -0.16
C VAL A 227 9.07 4.88 -0.07
N LEU A 228 9.44 4.10 0.95
CA LEU A 228 10.74 3.49 1.09
C LEU A 228 10.59 1.97 1.06
N LEU A 229 11.34 1.30 0.22
CA LEU A 229 11.55 -0.14 0.27
C LEU A 229 12.90 -0.46 0.90
N CYS A 230 12.93 -1.52 1.69
CA CYS A 230 14.09 -1.98 2.44
C CYS A 230 14.25 -3.49 2.27
N ASP A 231 15.48 -3.95 2.13
CA ASP A 231 15.81 -5.37 2.01
C ASP A 231 17.08 -5.72 2.78
N LEU A 232 17.08 -6.88 3.45
CA LEU A 232 18.21 -7.35 4.27
C LEU A 232 19.28 -8.02 3.40
N ASP A 233 20.47 -7.42 3.38
CA ASP A 233 21.59 -7.93 2.60
C ASP A 233 22.06 -9.30 3.14
N GLY A 234 21.96 -10.33 2.30
CA GLY A 234 22.48 -11.65 2.62
C GLY A 234 21.65 -12.45 3.64
N PHE A 235 20.37 -12.12 3.83
CA PHE A 235 19.46 -12.83 4.74
C PHE A 235 19.45 -14.35 4.54
N LYS A 236 19.46 -14.82 3.29
CA LYS A 236 19.56 -16.26 2.97
C LYS A 236 20.78 -16.93 3.60
N ARG A 237 21.94 -16.27 3.63
CA ARG A 237 23.16 -16.81 4.24
C ARG A 237 23.03 -16.96 5.76
N ILE A 238 22.26 -16.08 6.41
CA ILE A 238 21.96 -16.17 7.84
C ILE A 238 21.08 -17.39 8.10
N ASN A 239 20.03 -17.59 7.29
CA ASN A 239 19.19 -18.78 7.37
C ASN A 239 19.99 -20.07 7.14
N ASP A 240 20.88 -20.08 6.14
CA ASP A 240 21.69 -21.25 5.81
C ASP A 240 22.73 -21.58 6.90
N ARG A 241 23.27 -20.57 7.58
CA ARG A 241 24.31 -20.73 8.62
C ARG A 241 23.74 -21.03 10.00
N ASP A 242 22.72 -20.27 10.42
CA ASP A 242 22.23 -20.21 11.80
C ASP A 242 20.80 -20.79 11.95
N GLY A 243 20.19 -21.20 10.83
CA GLY A 243 18.86 -21.80 10.76
C GLY A 243 17.72 -20.77 10.70
N HIS A 244 16.55 -21.21 10.20
CA HIS A 244 15.34 -20.39 10.10
C HIS A 244 14.94 -19.66 11.39
N PRO A 245 15.03 -20.25 12.60
CA PRO A 245 14.71 -19.52 13.83
C PRO A 245 15.59 -18.28 14.07
N ALA A 246 16.83 -18.27 13.56
CA ALA A 246 17.70 -17.09 13.63
C ALA A 246 17.25 -16.00 12.66
N GLY A 247 16.90 -16.36 11.42
CA GLY A 247 16.31 -15.42 10.46
C GLY A 247 14.98 -14.86 10.93
N ASP A 248 14.11 -15.68 11.51
CA ASP A 248 12.84 -15.24 12.07
C ASP A 248 13.02 -14.23 13.22
N ARG A 249 14.07 -14.38 14.04
CA ARG A 249 14.40 -13.40 15.08
C ARG A 249 14.87 -12.08 14.45
N LEU A 250 15.78 -12.14 13.49
CA LEU A 250 16.26 -10.96 12.77
C LEU A 250 15.11 -10.18 12.11
N LEU A 251 14.16 -10.88 11.48
CA LEU A 251 12.98 -10.24 10.87
C LEU A 251 12.09 -9.53 11.91
N ARG A 252 11.89 -10.14 13.10
CA ARG A 252 11.15 -9.51 14.20
C ARG A 252 11.87 -8.28 14.73
N ASP A 253 13.18 -8.36 14.90
CA ASP A 253 13.99 -7.26 15.44
C ASP A 253 14.00 -6.07 14.47
N VAL A 254 14.16 -6.33 13.17
CA VAL A 254 14.08 -5.31 12.12
C VAL A 254 12.71 -4.65 12.11
N ALA A 255 11.64 -5.45 12.11
CA ALA A 255 10.28 -4.94 12.15
C ALA A 255 9.99 -4.09 13.40
N ALA A 256 10.49 -4.48 14.57
CA ALA A 256 10.32 -3.72 15.80
C ALA A 256 11.02 -2.35 15.76
N VAL A 257 12.16 -2.24 15.06
CA VAL A 257 12.83 -0.95 14.82
C VAL A 257 12.02 -0.10 13.84
N LEU A 258 11.65 -0.65 12.68
CA LEU A 258 10.91 0.08 11.65
C LEU A 258 9.54 0.53 12.13
N GLY A 259 8.79 -0.34 12.81
CA GLY A 259 7.49 -0.03 13.38
C GLY A 259 7.54 1.07 14.44
N ARG A 260 8.57 1.08 15.29
CA ARG A 260 8.76 2.12 16.30
C ARG A 260 9.11 3.47 15.70
N LEU A 261 10.00 3.50 14.70
CA LEU A 261 10.39 4.73 14.02
C LEU A 261 9.25 5.31 13.20
N ALA A 262 8.52 4.46 12.46
CA ALA A 262 7.33 4.90 11.72
C ALA A 262 6.23 5.37 12.68
N GLY A 263 5.99 4.68 13.79
CA GLY A 263 4.98 5.07 14.79
C GLY A 263 5.26 6.41 15.50
N ALA A 264 6.47 6.97 15.37
CA ALA A 264 6.79 8.31 15.87
C ALA A 264 6.44 9.44 14.86
N ILE A 265 6.04 9.07 13.64
CA ILE A 265 5.65 9.99 12.56
C ILE A 265 4.14 9.81 12.35
N ASP A 266 3.39 10.89 12.49
CA ASP A 266 1.94 10.83 12.35
C ASP A 266 1.53 10.33 10.96
N GLY A 267 0.60 9.37 10.92
CA GLY A 267 0.12 8.73 9.70
C GLY A 267 1.09 7.80 8.95
N ALA A 268 2.35 7.66 9.39
CA ALA A 268 3.31 6.75 8.75
C ALA A 268 3.02 5.27 9.03
N VAL A 269 3.36 4.42 8.06
CA VAL A 269 3.10 2.97 8.14
C VAL A 269 4.35 2.19 7.77
N ALA A 270 4.81 1.30 8.65
CA ALA A 270 5.83 0.30 8.34
C ALA A 270 5.17 -1.07 8.11
N ALA A 271 5.56 -1.74 7.02
CA ALA A 271 5.01 -3.01 6.60
C ALA A 271 6.09 -4.00 6.13
N ARG A 272 5.78 -5.30 6.18
CA ARG A 272 6.56 -6.35 5.53
C ARG A 272 5.85 -6.80 4.24
N LEU A 273 6.55 -6.75 3.11
CA LEU A 273 5.98 -7.13 1.82
C LEU A 273 6.07 -8.64 1.56
N GLY A 274 7.10 -9.29 2.12
CA GLY A 274 7.34 -10.72 2.02
C GLY A 274 8.82 -11.03 2.17
N GLY A 275 9.19 -12.27 2.51
CA GLY A 275 10.61 -12.64 2.65
C GLY A 275 11.38 -11.73 3.61
N ASP A 276 12.41 -11.07 3.11
CA ASP A 276 13.27 -10.08 3.76
C ASP A 276 12.98 -8.62 3.35
N GLU A 277 11.87 -8.39 2.64
CA GLU A 277 11.49 -7.08 2.09
C GLU A 277 10.49 -6.35 3.01
N PHE A 278 10.81 -5.10 3.32
CA PHE A 278 10.01 -4.18 4.12
C PHE A 278 9.68 -2.91 3.33
N CYS A 279 8.57 -2.27 3.70
CA CYS A 279 8.09 -1.02 3.13
C CYS A 279 7.79 -0.03 4.25
N VAL A 280 8.13 1.24 4.04
CA VAL A 280 7.71 2.35 4.90
C VAL A 280 7.03 3.41 4.04
N LEU A 281 5.78 3.71 4.37
CA LEU A 281 5.01 4.79 3.76
C LEU A 281 5.05 5.99 4.70
N LEU A 282 5.58 7.11 4.23
CA LEU A 282 5.57 8.38 4.93
C LEU A 282 4.54 9.31 4.28
N PRO A 283 3.50 9.77 5.01
CA PRO A 283 2.55 10.73 4.47
C PRO A 283 3.24 12.10 4.32
N ASP A 284 2.92 12.80 3.24
CA ASP A 284 3.35 14.19 2.99
C ASP A 284 4.83 14.49 3.29
N ALA A 285 5.70 13.60 2.80
CA ALA A 285 7.13 13.65 3.05
C ALA A 285 7.93 14.06 1.81
N THR A 286 9.24 14.27 1.99
CA THR A 286 10.18 14.51 0.88
C THR A 286 11.19 13.37 0.80
N LEU A 287 11.85 13.22 -0.35
CA LEU A 287 12.97 12.26 -0.49
C LEU A 287 14.10 12.52 0.51
N ALA A 288 14.30 13.77 0.93
CA ALA A 288 15.27 14.11 1.97
C ALA A 288 14.83 13.58 3.36
N ALA A 289 13.55 13.70 3.71
CA ALA A 289 13.01 13.13 4.94
C ALA A 289 13.08 11.59 4.94
N ALA A 290 12.81 10.96 3.78
CA ALA A 290 13.00 9.53 3.59
C ALA A 290 14.47 9.10 3.78
N GLN A 291 15.43 9.85 3.25
CA GLN A 291 16.85 9.56 3.45
C GLN A 291 17.26 9.65 4.93
N VAL A 292 16.73 10.64 5.66
CA VAL A 292 16.95 10.76 7.12
C VAL A 292 16.36 9.55 7.83
N PHE A 293 15.13 9.16 7.52
CA PHE A 293 14.50 7.96 8.09
C PHE A 293 15.34 6.71 7.86
N ALA A 294 15.78 6.46 6.62
CA ALA A 294 16.61 5.30 6.27
C ALA A 294 17.96 5.29 7.02
N THR A 295 18.56 6.46 7.19
CA THR A 295 19.82 6.63 7.95
C THR A 295 19.61 6.32 9.43
N ASP A 296 18.56 6.86 10.04
CA ASP A 296 18.24 6.62 11.44
C ASP A 296 17.83 5.17 11.70
N ALA A 297 17.02 4.58 10.81
CA ALA A 297 16.67 3.17 10.89
C ALA A 297 17.90 2.27 10.84
N THR A 298 18.82 2.51 9.91
CA THR A 298 20.07 1.74 9.80
C THR A 298 20.92 1.88 11.07
N ARG A 299 21.05 3.09 11.61
CA ARG A 299 21.79 3.33 12.86
C ARG A 299 21.16 2.58 14.04
N VAL A 300 19.85 2.66 14.20
CA VAL A 300 19.13 1.98 15.29
C VAL A 300 19.21 0.45 15.15
N LEU A 301 19.17 -0.08 13.92
CA LEU A 301 19.38 -1.51 13.67
C LEU A 301 20.78 -1.98 14.13
N HIS A 302 21.82 -1.18 13.88
CA HIS A 302 23.18 -1.48 14.36
C HIS A 302 23.32 -1.43 15.88
N GLU A 303 22.57 -0.54 16.54
CA GLU A 303 22.57 -0.40 17.99
C GLU A 303 21.75 -1.47 18.71
N ALA A 304 20.58 -1.81 18.17
CA ALA A 304 19.58 -2.66 18.83
C ALA A 304 19.66 -4.14 18.43
N VAL A 305 20.20 -4.45 17.25
CA VAL A 305 20.24 -5.81 16.70
C VAL A 305 21.67 -6.32 16.63
N ASP A 306 22.44 -5.86 15.64
CA ASP A 306 23.86 -6.19 15.46
C ASP A 306 24.50 -5.30 14.37
N GLN A 307 25.79 -4.97 14.50
CA GLN A 307 26.51 -4.15 13.52
C GLN A 307 26.71 -4.83 12.16
N SER A 308 26.53 -6.16 12.08
CA SER A 308 26.58 -6.92 10.83
C SER A 308 25.28 -6.91 10.06
N VAL A 309 24.18 -6.39 10.63
CA VAL A 309 22.93 -6.18 9.90
C VAL A 309 23.17 -5.12 8.83
N SER A 310 22.95 -5.51 7.58
CA SER A 310 23.12 -4.63 6.43
C SER A 310 21.81 -4.58 5.66
N VAL A 311 21.40 -3.37 5.29
CA VAL A 311 20.13 -3.09 4.62
C VAL A 311 20.35 -2.17 3.44
N CYS A 312 19.74 -2.49 2.32
CA CYS A 312 19.63 -1.57 1.19
C CYS A 312 18.26 -0.88 1.21
N TRP A 313 18.23 0.37 0.75
CA TRP A 313 17.05 1.22 0.74
C TRP A 313 16.81 1.81 -0.65
N GLY A 314 15.55 1.82 -1.08
CA GLY A 314 15.07 2.52 -2.26
C GLY A 314 13.90 3.42 -1.92
N ALA A 315 13.94 4.69 -2.30
CA ALA A 315 12.86 5.63 -2.03
C ALA A 315 12.28 6.23 -3.32
N ALA A 316 10.98 6.50 -3.32
CA ALA A 316 10.32 7.26 -4.38
C ALA A 316 9.27 8.21 -3.79
N ALA A 317 9.12 9.37 -4.41
CA ALA A 317 8.14 10.38 -4.04
C ALA A 317 7.12 10.57 -5.17
N THR A 318 5.94 11.05 -4.77
CA THR A 318 4.88 11.43 -5.71
C THR A 318 5.39 12.54 -6.65
N THR A 319 5.15 12.40 -7.95
CA THR A 319 5.46 13.41 -8.98
C THR A 319 4.25 13.58 -9.91
N PRO A 320 4.21 14.57 -10.82
CA PRO A 320 3.11 14.68 -11.78
C PRO A 320 2.84 13.39 -12.59
N GLU A 321 3.86 12.56 -12.80
CA GLU A 321 3.82 11.28 -13.52
C GLU A 321 3.73 10.04 -12.59
N VAL A 322 3.86 10.20 -11.27
CA VAL A 322 3.69 9.14 -10.25
C VAL A 322 2.54 9.54 -9.33
N ARG A 323 1.32 9.09 -9.67
CA ARG A 323 0.09 9.43 -8.91
C ARG A 323 -0.73 8.20 -8.52
N THR A 324 -0.10 7.03 -8.52
CA THR A 324 -0.73 5.82 -8.01
C THR A 324 0.23 5.07 -7.11
N GLY A 325 -0.31 4.27 -6.19
CA GLY A 325 0.50 3.44 -5.30
C GLY A 325 1.35 2.43 -6.05
N GLY A 326 0.84 1.91 -7.17
CA GLY A 326 1.58 1.00 -8.06
C GLY A 326 2.81 1.66 -8.67
N ASP A 327 2.66 2.87 -9.23
CA ASP A 327 3.76 3.63 -9.81
C ASP A 327 4.82 4.00 -8.76
N LEU A 328 4.35 4.38 -7.56
CA LEU A 328 5.22 4.79 -6.45
C LEU A 328 6.03 3.60 -5.90
N LEU A 329 5.41 2.43 -5.75
CA LEU A 329 6.11 1.19 -5.39
C LEU A 329 7.11 0.77 -6.46
N ALA A 330 6.73 0.82 -7.74
CA ALA A 330 7.62 0.46 -8.84
C ALA A 330 8.85 1.37 -8.90
N ALA A 331 8.68 2.68 -8.67
CA ALA A 331 9.78 3.63 -8.60
C ALA A 331 10.70 3.37 -7.38
N ALA A 332 10.13 3.03 -6.22
CA ALA A 332 10.91 2.71 -5.03
C ALA A 332 11.67 1.37 -5.17
N ASP A 333 11.10 0.37 -5.85
CA ASP A 333 11.74 -0.92 -6.13
C ASP A 333 12.92 -0.75 -7.10
N ALA A 334 12.74 0.06 -8.15
CA ALA A 334 13.83 0.43 -9.05
C ALA A 334 14.99 1.10 -8.29
N ALA A 335 14.68 2.01 -7.36
CA ALA A 335 15.68 2.64 -6.51
C ALA A 335 16.38 1.61 -5.59
N LEU A 336 15.63 0.69 -4.97
CA LEU A 336 16.18 -0.33 -4.07
C LEU A 336 17.13 -1.27 -4.83
N LEU A 337 16.73 -1.68 -6.03
CA LEU A 337 17.57 -2.51 -6.89
C LEU A 337 18.87 -1.80 -7.28
N HIS A 338 18.80 -0.49 -7.57
CA HIS A 338 19.99 0.32 -7.82
C HIS A 338 20.90 0.38 -6.58
N ALA A 339 20.34 0.56 -5.38
CA ALA A 339 21.10 0.52 -4.14
C ALA A 339 21.82 -0.83 -3.95
N LYS A 340 21.14 -1.97 -4.14
CA LYS A 340 21.74 -3.31 -4.04
C LYS A 340 22.90 -3.52 -5.02
N ARG A 341 22.81 -2.96 -6.23
CA ARG A 341 23.89 -3.05 -7.25
C ARG A 341 25.16 -2.29 -6.86
N GLN A 342 25.03 -1.21 -6.08
CA GLN A 342 26.18 -0.46 -5.55
C GLN A 342 26.87 -1.16 -4.36
N GLY A 343 26.35 -2.33 -3.96
CA GLY A 343 26.82 -3.11 -2.83
C GLY A 343 25.93 -2.97 -1.60
N PRO A 344 26.25 -3.70 -0.53
CA PRO A 344 25.46 -3.70 0.69
C PRO A 344 25.47 -2.34 1.39
N ALA A 345 24.46 -2.08 2.22
CA ALA A 345 24.31 -0.84 3.00
C ALA A 345 24.29 0.43 2.13
N ARG A 346 23.36 0.48 1.18
CA ARG A 346 23.19 1.61 0.25
C ARG A 346 21.78 2.18 0.28
N TYR A 347 21.67 3.45 -0.07
CA TYR A 347 20.42 4.16 -0.24
C TYR A 347 20.39 4.75 -1.65
N SER A 348 19.25 4.63 -2.31
CA SER A 348 18.98 5.28 -3.59
C SER A 348 17.58 5.88 -3.59
N ALA A 349 17.36 6.89 -4.42
CA ALA A 349 16.04 7.48 -4.63
C ALA A 349 15.80 7.71 -6.13
N GLY A 350 14.58 7.41 -6.60
CA GLY A 350 14.19 7.51 -8.00
C GLY A 350 13.01 8.44 -8.26
N GLY A 351 12.95 8.99 -9.48
CA GLY A 351 11.74 9.55 -10.11
C GLY A 351 11.23 8.62 -11.23
N PRO A 352 10.01 8.83 -11.75
CA PRO A 352 9.34 7.90 -12.66
C PRO A 352 10.15 7.53 -13.89
N ILE A 353 10.07 6.26 -14.25
CA ILE A 353 10.30 5.77 -15.60
C ILE A 353 8.98 6.01 -16.37
N PRO A 354 8.99 6.52 -17.62
CA PRO A 354 7.76 6.73 -18.38
C PRO A 354 6.98 5.42 -18.54
N VAL A 355 5.76 5.38 -17.98
CA VAL A 355 4.82 4.27 -18.20
C VAL A 355 4.35 4.33 -19.66
N THR A 356 4.43 3.20 -20.35
CA THR A 356 3.86 3.06 -21.69
C THR A 356 2.34 3.19 -21.61
N PRO A 357 1.67 3.97 -22.49
CA PRO A 357 0.23 4.18 -22.38
C PRO A 357 -0.55 2.85 -22.45
N PRO A 358 -1.65 2.71 -21.68
CA PRO A 358 -2.45 1.50 -21.66
C PRO A 358 -3.13 1.29 -23.03
N GLY A 359 -2.86 0.15 -23.66
CA GLY A 359 -3.40 -0.19 -24.98
C GLY A 359 -2.71 -1.31 -25.74
N ILE A 360 -1.68 -1.96 -25.19
CA ILE A 360 -0.96 -3.08 -25.83
C ILE A 360 -1.11 -4.34 -24.99
N GLU A 361 -2.35 -4.80 -24.76
CA GLU A 361 -2.60 -6.11 -24.13
C GLU A 361 -3.34 -7.11 -25.04
N ASP A 362 -3.56 -6.76 -26.31
CA ASP A 362 -4.00 -7.75 -27.31
C ASP A 362 -3.24 -7.52 -28.62
N LEU A 363 -2.12 -8.21 -28.81
CA LEU A 363 -1.53 -8.38 -30.13
C LEU A 363 -1.40 -9.86 -30.45
N ASP A 364 -2.47 -10.30 -31.12
CA ASP A 364 -2.55 -11.53 -31.88
C ASP A 364 -1.28 -11.73 -32.72
N ARG A 365 -0.70 -12.93 -32.60
CA ARG A 365 0.48 -13.32 -33.35
C ARG A 365 0.09 -13.42 -34.83
N ARG A 366 0.75 -12.62 -35.66
CA ARG A 366 0.78 -12.63 -37.14
C ARG A 366 -0.31 -11.81 -37.83
N SER A 367 -0.07 -10.52 -38.09
CA SER A 367 -0.48 -9.87 -39.35
C SER A 367 0.10 -8.45 -39.58
N ASP A 368 0.61 -8.25 -40.81
CA ASP A 368 1.00 -7.01 -41.51
C ASP A 368 2.11 -6.09 -40.92
N ASP A 369 3.37 -6.40 -41.24
CA ASP A 369 4.58 -5.61 -40.92
C ASP A 369 4.49 -4.13 -41.32
N ARG A 370 3.79 -3.81 -42.41
CA ARG A 370 3.58 -2.41 -42.83
C ARG A 370 2.75 -1.59 -41.86
N ARG A 371 1.75 -2.21 -41.21
CA ARG A 371 0.89 -1.50 -40.24
C ARG A 371 1.60 -1.30 -38.90
N ALA A 372 2.53 -2.18 -38.53
CA ALA A 372 3.37 -2.00 -37.35
C ALA A 372 4.35 -0.84 -37.53
N ALA A 373 5.01 -0.75 -38.70
CA ALA A 373 5.92 0.33 -39.04
C ALA A 373 5.23 1.71 -39.06
N ASP A 374 4.06 1.82 -39.71
CA ASP A 374 3.30 3.07 -39.79
C ASP A 374 2.79 3.53 -38.40
N ARG A 375 2.42 2.58 -37.53
CA ARG A 375 2.02 2.88 -36.14
C ARG A 375 3.19 3.38 -35.31
N LEU A 376 4.36 2.74 -35.42
CA LEU A 376 5.55 3.11 -34.68
C LEU A 376 6.06 4.50 -35.10
N ALA A 377 6.09 4.77 -36.41
CA ALA A 377 6.41 6.09 -36.94
C ALA A 377 5.40 7.16 -36.48
N GLY A 378 4.10 6.85 -36.56
CA GLY A 378 3.04 7.78 -36.13
C GLY A 378 3.06 8.10 -34.64
N ALA A 379 3.35 7.11 -33.79
CA ALA A 379 3.47 7.30 -32.34
C ALA A 379 4.67 8.17 -31.98
N LEU A 380 5.83 7.94 -32.60
CA LEU A 380 7.03 8.74 -32.39
C LEU A 380 6.84 10.19 -32.82
N VAL A 381 6.27 10.42 -34.01
CA VAL A 381 6.03 11.78 -34.52
C VAL A 381 5.13 12.56 -33.56
N ARG A 382 4.02 11.97 -33.09
CA ARG A 382 3.12 12.61 -32.12
C ARG A 382 3.82 12.92 -30.80
N ALA A 383 4.55 11.95 -30.25
CA ALA A 383 5.26 12.12 -28.98
C ALA A 383 6.29 13.27 -29.03
N LEU A 384 6.95 13.46 -30.19
CA LEU A 384 7.90 14.55 -30.41
C LEU A 384 7.21 15.88 -30.75
N GLU A 385 6.01 15.88 -31.33
CA GLU A 385 5.22 17.10 -31.60
C GLU A 385 4.63 17.70 -30.32
N GLU A 386 4.22 16.88 -29.37
CA GLU A 386 3.65 17.32 -28.08
C GLU A 386 4.70 17.95 -27.15
N ARG A 387 6.00 17.72 -27.41
CA ARG A 387 7.13 18.19 -26.59
C ARG A 387 8.14 19.00 -27.41
N PRO A 388 7.88 20.31 -27.67
CA PRO A 388 8.72 21.11 -28.56
C PRO A 388 10.14 21.38 -28.05
N ASP A 389 10.39 21.23 -26.75
CA ASP A 389 11.70 21.46 -26.11
C ASP A 389 12.54 20.18 -25.93
N THR A 390 12.14 19.07 -26.55
CA THR A 390 12.82 17.77 -26.43
C THR A 390 14.27 17.83 -26.94
N THR A 391 15.21 17.31 -26.15
CA THR A 391 16.61 17.16 -26.55
C THR A 391 16.81 15.91 -27.42
N LEU A 392 17.94 15.84 -28.16
CA LEU A 392 18.20 14.66 -28.99
C LEU A 392 18.29 13.35 -28.19
N PRO A 393 18.96 13.27 -27.03
CA PRO A 393 18.95 12.06 -26.20
C PRO A 393 17.54 11.63 -25.79
N GLU A 394 16.69 12.56 -25.34
CA GLU A 394 15.29 12.26 -24.98
C GLU A 394 14.48 11.77 -26.18
N ALA A 395 14.70 12.34 -27.37
CA ALA A 395 14.05 11.89 -28.59
C ALA A 395 14.49 10.47 -29.00
N LEU A 396 15.77 10.13 -28.78
CA LEU A 396 16.30 8.79 -29.02
C LEU A 396 15.81 7.77 -27.99
N GLU A 397 15.59 8.17 -26.73
CA GLU A 397 14.95 7.32 -25.72
C GLU A 397 13.51 6.97 -26.06
N VAL A 398 12.73 7.94 -26.55
CA VAL A 398 11.35 7.67 -27.02
C VAL A 398 11.36 6.67 -28.18
N LEU A 399 12.29 6.85 -29.12
CA LEU A 399 12.49 5.91 -30.22
C LEU A 399 12.90 4.52 -29.71
N ALA A 400 13.87 4.44 -28.80
CA ALA A 400 14.38 3.17 -28.28
C ALA A 400 13.29 2.38 -27.56
N ASN A 401 12.47 3.04 -26.75
CA ASN A 401 11.31 2.39 -26.11
C ASN A 401 10.29 1.88 -27.13
N ALA A 402 9.95 2.68 -28.14
CA ALA A 402 8.98 2.29 -29.16
C ALA A 402 9.48 1.09 -29.99
N VAL A 403 10.75 1.09 -30.38
CA VAL A 403 11.38 -0.02 -31.12
C VAL A 403 11.42 -1.26 -30.24
N ALA A 404 11.90 -1.15 -29.00
CA ALA A 404 11.99 -2.29 -28.09
C ALA A 404 10.64 -2.97 -27.86
N GLN A 405 9.55 -2.21 -27.76
CA GLN A 405 8.20 -2.79 -27.64
C GLN A 405 7.73 -3.49 -28.91
N ALA A 406 8.01 -2.92 -30.08
CA ALA A 406 7.56 -3.49 -31.34
C ALA A 406 8.20 -4.84 -31.66
N VAL A 407 9.44 -5.06 -31.22
CA VAL A 407 10.17 -6.31 -31.43
C VAL A 407 10.29 -7.16 -30.17
N ASP A 408 9.65 -6.75 -29.08
CA ASP A 408 9.73 -7.43 -27.78
C ASP A 408 11.19 -7.62 -27.31
N ALA A 409 12.00 -6.57 -27.47
CA ALA A 409 13.42 -6.59 -27.15
C ALA A 409 13.64 -6.87 -25.66
N ALA A 410 14.62 -7.73 -25.41
CA ALA A 410 15.08 -8.05 -24.08
C ALA A 410 15.76 -6.88 -23.40
N ALA A 411 16.44 -5.99 -24.12
CA ALA A 411 17.04 -4.77 -23.57
C ALA A 411 17.26 -3.73 -24.67
N TRP A 412 17.51 -2.49 -24.31
CA TRP A 412 18.10 -1.48 -25.17
C TRP A 412 19.09 -0.58 -24.43
N ALA A 413 20.05 0.01 -25.16
CA ALA A 413 20.99 0.99 -24.64
C ALA A 413 21.20 2.14 -25.63
N ILE A 414 21.52 3.32 -25.11
CA ILE A 414 21.92 4.52 -25.86
C ILE A 414 23.28 4.95 -25.36
N SER A 415 24.26 4.91 -26.25
CA SER A 415 25.62 5.37 -25.99
C SER A 415 25.93 6.60 -26.84
N GLU A 416 26.70 7.54 -26.29
CA GLU A 416 27.14 8.78 -26.94
C GLU A 416 28.65 8.75 -27.14
N CYS A 417 29.08 9.11 -28.35
CA CYS A 417 30.47 9.39 -28.70
C CYS A 417 30.61 10.88 -29.04
N SER A 418 31.57 11.57 -28.41
CA SER A 418 31.94 12.95 -28.77
C SER A 418 33.05 12.98 -29.80
N GLU A 419 33.07 13.99 -30.68
CA GLU A 419 34.12 14.16 -31.69
C GLU A 419 35.53 14.15 -31.06
N GLY A 420 36.40 13.22 -31.50
CA GLY A 420 37.77 13.06 -31.01
C GLY A 420 37.94 12.12 -29.80
N ARG A 421 36.88 11.45 -29.31
CA ARG A 421 37.03 10.35 -28.34
C ARG A 421 36.92 8.99 -29.03
N GLU A 422 37.80 8.07 -28.66
CA GLU A 422 37.77 6.66 -29.08
C GLU A 422 36.83 5.80 -28.22
N ALA A 423 35.96 6.42 -27.41
CA ALA A 423 35.14 5.73 -26.43
C ALA A 423 33.66 6.14 -26.44
N LEU A 424 32.78 5.15 -26.35
CA LEU A 424 31.33 5.30 -26.20
C LEU A 424 30.98 5.44 -24.72
N ARG A 425 30.28 6.52 -24.36
CA ARG A 425 29.75 6.73 -23.01
C ARG A 425 28.28 6.39 -22.99
N MET A 426 27.87 5.44 -22.17
CA MET A 426 26.45 5.12 -22.03
C MET A 426 25.70 6.30 -21.40
N VAL A 427 24.61 6.72 -22.03
CA VAL A 427 23.80 7.88 -21.60
C VAL A 427 22.43 7.45 -21.09
N SER A 428 21.89 6.36 -21.61
CA SER A 428 20.61 5.79 -21.19
C SER A 428 20.57 4.31 -21.54
N ASN A 429 19.84 3.49 -20.79
CA ASN A 429 19.64 2.08 -21.11
C ASN A 429 18.47 1.51 -20.30
N VAL A 430 17.96 0.36 -20.75
CA VAL A 430 16.82 -0.37 -20.23
C VAL A 430 17.05 -1.85 -20.52
N SER A 431 17.29 -2.71 -19.54
CA SER A 431 17.32 -4.17 -19.77
C SER A 431 16.18 -4.88 -19.08
N SER A 432 15.42 -5.72 -19.76
CA SER A 432 14.36 -6.57 -19.20
C SER A 432 14.85 -7.98 -18.84
N VAL A 433 14.70 -8.41 -17.58
CA VAL A 433 14.85 -9.82 -17.21
C VAL A 433 13.46 -10.48 -17.16
N ARG A 434 13.09 -11.21 -18.22
CA ARG A 434 11.85 -12.01 -18.22
C ARG A 434 12.02 -13.26 -17.35
N LYS A 435 11.38 -13.28 -16.17
CA LYS A 435 11.02 -14.55 -15.51
C LYS A 435 9.78 -15.11 -16.20
N ARG A 436 9.94 -16.23 -16.92
CA ARG A 436 8.89 -16.89 -17.73
C ARG A 436 7.60 -17.26 -16.98
N ASP A 437 7.54 -17.12 -15.66
CA ASP A 437 6.35 -17.45 -14.86
C ASP A 437 5.57 -16.24 -14.30
N ALA A 438 6.03 -14.98 -14.50
CA ALA A 438 5.50 -13.83 -13.76
C ALA A 438 4.99 -12.65 -14.60
N GLY A 439 5.11 -12.66 -15.93
CA GLY A 439 4.61 -11.57 -16.78
C GLY A 439 5.22 -10.19 -16.50
N LEU A 440 6.37 -10.11 -15.83
CA LEU A 440 7.04 -8.87 -15.42
C LEU A 440 8.33 -8.63 -16.23
N THR A 441 8.50 -7.39 -16.69
CA THR A 441 9.66 -6.87 -17.42
C THR A 441 10.49 -6.03 -16.46
N VAL A 442 11.64 -6.53 -15.99
CA VAL A 442 12.49 -5.91 -14.95
C VAL A 442 13.60 -5.08 -15.58
N LEU A 443 13.67 -3.76 -15.38
CA LEU A 443 14.69 -2.84 -15.93
C LEU A 443 16.08 -2.93 -15.23
N VAL A 444 17.15 -3.20 -15.98
CA VAL A 444 18.54 -3.36 -15.52
C VAL A 444 19.47 -2.37 -16.23
N GLU A 445 20.41 -1.78 -15.47
CA GLU A 445 21.52 -0.99 -16.04
C GLU A 445 22.61 -1.92 -16.57
N PHE A 446 23.00 -1.72 -17.84
CA PHE A 446 23.79 -2.67 -18.60
C PHE A 446 25.24 -2.18 -18.87
N GLY A 447 26.25 -2.91 -18.39
CA GLY A 447 27.68 -2.74 -18.76
C GLY A 447 28.44 -1.56 -18.14
N PRO A 448 29.78 -1.47 -18.35
CA PRO A 448 30.57 -0.34 -17.87
C PRO A 448 30.13 0.97 -18.57
N PRO A 449 30.17 2.13 -17.90
CA PRO A 449 29.71 3.40 -18.45
C PRO A 449 30.55 3.91 -19.63
N LEU A 450 31.65 3.24 -19.97
CA LEU A 450 32.58 3.59 -21.04
C LEU A 450 33.03 2.32 -21.78
N TYR A 451 32.87 2.30 -23.10
CA TYR A 451 33.40 1.26 -24.00
C TYR A 451 34.50 1.85 -24.88
N ASP A 452 35.61 1.13 -25.06
CA ASP A 452 36.62 1.50 -26.06
C ASP A 452 36.15 1.00 -27.43
N MET A 453 36.02 1.90 -28.41
CA MET A 453 35.56 1.53 -29.76
C MET A 453 36.56 0.67 -30.51
N ALA A 454 37.82 0.60 -30.07
CA ALA A 454 38.82 -0.31 -30.63
C ALA A 454 38.46 -1.79 -30.41
N ASP A 455 37.70 -2.09 -29.35
CA ASP A 455 37.29 -3.44 -28.97
C ASP A 455 35.99 -3.90 -29.66
N TYR A 456 35.28 -3.00 -30.36
CA TYR A 456 33.97 -3.27 -30.97
C TYR A 456 33.87 -2.66 -32.38
N PRO A 457 34.47 -3.29 -33.40
CA PRO A 457 34.60 -2.71 -34.74
C PRO A 457 33.25 -2.55 -35.46
N ALA A 458 32.25 -3.42 -35.22
CA ALA A 458 30.89 -3.24 -35.75
C ALA A 458 30.21 -1.97 -35.19
N SER A 459 30.30 -1.79 -33.87
CA SER A 459 29.81 -0.60 -33.17
C SER A 459 30.53 0.68 -33.64
N ALA A 460 31.86 0.62 -33.81
CA ALA A 460 32.65 1.74 -34.32
C ALA A 460 32.25 2.15 -35.74
N ALA A 461 32.02 1.18 -36.64
CA ALA A 461 31.58 1.43 -38.00
C ALA A 461 30.20 2.11 -38.02
N ALA A 462 29.23 1.56 -37.28
CA ALA A 462 27.88 2.09 -37.20
C ALA A 462 27.86 3.55 -36.69
N VAL A 463 28.61 3.85 -35.63
CA VAL A 463 28.72 5.22 -35.08
C VAL A 463 29.34 6.19 -36.10
N ALA A 464 30.28 5.73 -36.93
CA ALA A 464 31.00 6.55 -37.89
C ALA A 464 30.19 6.86 -39.15
N ASP A 465 29.49 5.88 -39.72
CA ASP A 465 28.77 6.03 -41.00
C ASP A 465 27.23 6.06 -40.86
N GLY A 466 26.71 5.88 -39.64
CA GLY A 466 25.28 5.83 -39.34
C GLY A 466 24.60 4.55 -39.83
N SER A 467 25.35 3.48 -40.07
CA SER A 467 24.82 2.18 -40.45
C SER A 467 24.21 1.43 -39.26
N THR A 468 23.61 0.27 -39.57
CA THR A 468 23.11 -0.68 -38.57
C THR A 468 23.91 -1.97 -38.66
N PHE A 469 24.09 -2.66 -37.53
CA PHE A 469 24.68 -3.98 -37.50
C PHE A 469 23.79 -4.94 -36.70
N LEU A 470 23.86 -6.22 -37.05
CA LEU A 470 23.19 -7.29 -36.32
C LEU A 470 24.23 -8.35 -35.98
N ALA A 471 24.34 -8.68 -34.70
CA ALA A 471 25.19 -9.76 -34.21
C ALA A 471 24.35 -10.76 -33.42
N GLY A 472 24.71 -12.04 -33.48
CA GLY A 472 24.03 -13.09 -32.73
C GLY A 472 24.92 -14.29 -32.47
N VAL A 473 24.68 -14.99 -31.36
CA VAL A 473 25.48 -16.14 -30.91
C VAL A 473 25.49 -17.26 -31.96
N ASP A 474 24.37 -17.44 -32.66
CA ASP A 474 24.20 -18.45 -33.73
C ASP A 474 24.15 -17.84 -35.14
N LEU A 475 24.52 -16.57 -35.31
CA LEU A 475 24.47 -15.87 -36.60
C LEU A 475 25.85 -15.87 -37.28
N GLU A 476 25.98 -16.60 -38.40
CA GLU A 476 27.19 -16.64 -39.22
C GLU A 476 27.60 -15.23 -39.71
N GLY A 477 28.86 -14.86 -39.49
CA GLY A 477 29.40 -13.55 -39.88
C GLY A 477 29.27 -12.46 -38.81
N SER A 478 28.77 -12.78 -37.62
CA SER A 478 28.76 -11.87 -36.47
C SER A 478 30.18 -11.53 -35.99
N ASP A 479 30.34 -10.31 -35.50
CA ASP A 479 31.58 -9.83 -34.87
C ASP A 479 31.89 -10.66 -33.60
N PRO A 480 33.08 -11.30 -33.50
CA PRO A 480 33.42 -12.14 -32.35
C PRO A 480 33.37 -11.42 -31.01
N ASP A 481 33.70 -10.13 -30.96
CA ASP A 481 33.71 -9.36 -29.71
C ASP A 481 32.27 -9.02 -29.26
N GLU A 482 31.37 -8.72 -30.20
CA GLU A 482 29.93 -8.58 -29.95
C GLU A 482 29.31 -9.90 -29.49
N VAL A 483 29.69 -11.03 -30.09
CA VAL A 483 29.21 -12.36 -29.67
C VAL A 483 29.72 -12.71 -28.27
N ALA A 484 30.98 -12.41 -27.96
CA ALA A 484 31.54 -12.63 -26.63
C ALA A 484 30.81 -11.81 -25.56
N LEU A 485 30.49 -10.55 -25.89
CA LEU A 485 29.66 -9.70 -25.06
C LEU A 485 28.26 -10.31 -24.91
N LEU A 486 27.53 -10.62 -25.97
CA LEU A 486 26.21 -11.27 -25.90
C LEU A 486 26.18 -12.49 -24.96
N VAL A 487 27.17 -13.38 -25.08
CA VAL A 487 27.31 -14.57 -24.22
C VAL A 487 27.56 -14.17 -22.76
N GLN A 488 28.43 -13.20 -22.50
CA GLN A 488 28.71 -12.70 -21.15
C GLN A 488 27.45 -12.14 -20.48
N LEU A 489 26.55 -11.55 -21.27
CA LEU A 489 25.37 -10.84 -20.77
C LEU A 489 24.11 -11.71 -20.79
N GLY A 490 24.18 -12.88 -21.40
CA GLY A 490 23.06 -13.82 -21.49
C GLY A 490 22.05 -13.50 -22.59
N TYR A 491 22.44 -12.76 -23.63
CA TYR A 491 21.59 -12.47 -24.79
C TYR A 491 21.97 -13.32 -26.00
N GLN A 492 21.02 -13.52 -26.91
CA GLN A 492 21.19 -14.29 -28.15
C GLN A 492 21.52 -13.41 -29.35
N ALA A 493 21.05 -12.17 -29.37
CA ALA A 493 21.31 -11.24 -30.47
C ALA A 493 21.29 -9.77 -30.01
N VAL A 494 21.97 -8.90 -30.75
CA VAL A 494 21.94 -7.44 -30.63
C VAL A 494 21.81 -6.79 -32.00
N LEU A 495 20.96 -5.76 -32.10
CA LEU A 495 20.91 -4.80 -33.20
C LEU A 495 21.51 -3.48 -32.74
N GLY A 496 22.57 -3.03 -33.40
CA GLY A 496 23.11 -1.68 -33.24
C GLY A 496 22.65 -0.73 -34.34
N VAL A 497 22.28 0.50 -33.99
CA VAL A 497 21.86 1.56 -34.91
C VAL A 497 22.68 2.82 -34.63
N GLY A 498 23.56 3.17 -35.56
CA GLY A 498 24.37 4.38 -35.47
C GLY A 498 23.58 5.63 -35.85
N VAL A 499 23.79 6.71 -35.08
CA VAL A 499 23.04 7.97 -35.22
C VAL A 499 24.01 9.16 -35.21
N PRO A 500 24.56 9.55 -36.38
CA PRO A 500 25.43 10.72 -36.48
C PRO A 500 24.62 12.02 -36.30
N ALA A 501 25.08 12.91 -35.43
CA ALA A 501 24.36 14.13 -35.01
C ALA A 501 25.27 15.36 -34.87
N GLY A 502 26.14 15.61 -35.85
CA GLY A 502 27.08 16.74 -35.86
C GLY A 502 28.35 16.44 -35.06
N GLU A 503 28.66 17.24 -34.04
CA GLU A 503 29.83 17.07 -33.14
C GLU A 503 29.69 15.85 -32.19
N ARG A 504 28.56 15.15 -32.26
CA ARG A 504 28.23 13.97 -31.45
C ARG A 504 27.64 12.89 -32.35
N SER A 505 27.91 11.64 -32.01
CA SER A 505 27.24 10.47 -32.59
C SER A 505 26.67 9.62 -31.46
N TYR A 506 25.56 8.95 -31.71
CA TYR A 506 24.96 8.02 -30.76
C TYR A 506 24.92 6.61 -31.35
N LEU A 507 24.89 5.61 -30.48
CA LEU A 507 24.64 4.22 -30.81
C LEU A 507 23.42 3.75 -30.01
N LEU A 508 22.38 3.28 -30.70
CA LEU A 508 21.25 2.59 -30.09
C LEU A 508 21.48 1.09 -30.23
N GLU A 509 21.40 0.35 -29.14
CA GLU A 509 21.55 -1.10 -29.12
C GLU A 509 20.26 -1.74 -28.65
N PHE A 510 19.82 -2.84 -29.25
CA PHE A 510 18.63 -3.59 -28.88
C PHE A 510 18.97 -5.07 -28.77
N TYR A 511 18.81 -5.63 -27.58
CA TYR A 511 19.19 -7.01 -27.27
C TYR A 511 17.97 -7.94 -27.25
N SER A 512 18.15 -9.20 -27.59
CA SER A 512 17.10 -10.24 -27.58
C SER A 512 17.57 -11.49 -26.83
N HIS A 513 16.66 -12.13 -26.08
CA HIS A 513 16.85 -13.49 -25.54
C HIS A 513 16.51 -14.59 -26.56
N ASP A 514 15.81 -14.22 -27.63
CA ASP A 514 15.30 -15.11 -28.67
C ASP A 514 16.01 -14.82 -30.02
N GLU A 515 15.56 -15.46 -31.11
CA GLU A 515 16.19 -15.38 -32.43
C GLU A 515 16.26 -13.94 -33.01
N HIS A 516 17.23 -13.69 -33.90
CA HIS A 516 17.58 -12.36 -34.42
C HIS A 516 16.61 -11.80 -35.49
N GLN A 517 15.61 -12.57 -35.93
CA GLN A 517 14.76 -12.20 -37.08
C GLN A 517 13.95 -10.91 -36.85
N ALA A 518 13.33 -10.75 -35.68
CA ALA A 518 12.54 -9.55 -35.37
C ALA A 518 13.40 -8.27 -35.35
N LEU A 519 14.64 -8.39 -34.85
CA LEU A 519 15.63 -7.31 -34.88
C LEU A 519 16.05 -6.97 -36.32
N ALA A 520 16.27 -7.98 -37.16
CA ALA A 520 16.59 -7.77 -38.57
C ALA A 520 15.46 -7.04 -39.33
N ASP A 521 14.20 -7.40 -39.04
CA ASP A 521 13.03 -6.85 -39.72
C ASP A 521 12.80 -5.37 -39.37
N ILE A 522 13.08 -4.95 -38.12
CA ILE A 522 12.89 -3.55 -37.69
C ILE A 522 14.05 -2.62 -38.03
N ALA A 523 15.25 -3.17 -38.28
CA ALA A 523 16.49 -2.40 -38.43
C ALA A 523 16.40 -1.23 -39.45
N PRO A 524 15.85 -1.42 -40.67
CA PRO A 524 15.74 -0.33 -41.64
C PRO A 524 14.82 0.80 -41.16
N LEU A 525 13.75 0.48 -40.43
CA LEU A 525 12.83 1.48 -39.89
C LEU A 525 13.45 2.24 -38.72
N ALA A 526 14.11 1.53 -37.80
CA ALA A 526 14.79 2.12 -36.66
C ALA A 526 15.85 3.15 -37.12
N GLN A 527 16.61 2.82 -38.17
CA GLN A 527 17.59 3.74 -38.77
C GLN A 527 16.93 5.01 -39.33
N VAL A 528 15.84 4.88 -40.09
CA VAL A 528 15.11 6.02 -40.67
C VAL A 528 14.54 6.92 -39.58
N LEU A 529 13.97 6.35 -38.53
CA LEU A 529 13.39 7.13 -37.44
C LEU A 529 14.43 7.80 -36.56
N ALA A 530 15.60 7.17 -36.36
CA ALA A 530 16.72 7.82 -35.69
C ALA A 530 17.22 9.05 -36.46
N ALA A 531 17.32 8.94 -37.80
CA ALA A 531 17.64 10.07 -38.66
C ALA A 531 16.57 11.18 -38.60
N TYR A 532 15.29 10.82 -38.46
CA TYR A 532 14.19 11.77 -38.25
C TYR A 532 14.35 12.55 -36.93
N CYS A 533 14.67 11.87 -35.81
CA CYS A 533 14.95 12.52 -34.53
C CYS A 533 16.06 13.58 -34.67
N VAL A 534 17.18 13.24 -35.33
CA VAL A 534 18.30 14.17 -35.58
C VAL A 534 17.84 15.37 -36.41
N SER A 535 17.11 15.12 -37.52
CA SER A 535 16.64 16.17 -38.42
C SER A 535 15.67 17.14 -37.71
N ARG A 536 14.74 16.61 -36.92
CA ARG A 536 13.75 17.41 -36.20
C ARG A 536 14.40 18.33 -35.16
N ILE A 537 15.32 17.80 -34.36
CA ILE A 537 15.99 18.58 -33.31
C ILE A 537 16.96 19.59 -33.92
N SER A 538 17.71 19.20 -34.96
CA SER A 538 18.66 20.08 -35.63
C SER A 538 17.99 21.20 -36.45
N GLY A 539 16.80 20.95 -37.00
CA GLY A 539 16.00 21.93 -37.75
C GLY A 539 15.27 22.96 -36.89
N SER A 540 15.24 22.79 -35.56
CA SER A 540 14.50 23.66 -34.62
C SER A 540 15.28 24.88 -34.13
N ARG A 541 16.59 25.00 -34.43
CA ARG A 541 17.37 26.19 -34.07
C ARG A 541 17.14 27.29 -35.11
N PRO A 542 16.51 28.44 -34.77
CA PRO A 542 16.50 29.57 -35.70
C PRO A 542 17.94 30.04 -35.89
N SER A 543 18.40 30.10 -37.14
CA SER A 543 19.71 30.63 -37.48
C SER A 543 19.82 32.07 -36.96
N ARG A 544 20.50 32.28 -35.82
CA ARG A 544 20.98 33.61 -35.45
C ARG A 544 22.15 33.95 -36.35
N ARG A 545 21.87 34.29 -37.60
CA ARG A 545 22.73 35.18 -38.37
C ARG A 545 22.63 36.55 -37.71
N ARG A 546 23.69 36.97 -37.01
CA ARG A 546 23.88 38.39 -36.69
C ARG A 546 24.50 39.08 -37.92
N PRO A 547 24.05 40.29 -38.27
CA PRO A 547 24.62 41.10 -39.35
C PRO A 547 26.05 41.54 -39.05
#